data_AF-C4V504-F1
#
_entry.id   AF-C4V504-F1
#
_cell.length_a   1.000
_cell.length_b   1.000
_cell.length_c   1.000
_cell.angle_alpha   90.00
_cell.angle_beta   90.00
_cell.angle_gamma   90.00
#
_symmetry.space_group_name_H-M   'P 1'
#
loop_
_entity.id
_entity.type
_entity.pdbx_description
1 polymer ?
#
loop_
_entity_poly.entity_id
_entity_poly.type
_entity_poly.pdbx_seq_one_letter_code
_entity_poly.pdbx_strand_id
1 'polypeptide(L)'
;MNEIVDSSTEQIIVEAQEKPAPTPRPKKAAPKGAFFYIKKCLRLIIGAFITAVGLDLFLIPNNVIDGGVVGLSIMSQTITGMSLGVFLVLYNIPFVFMGYKQIGKSFALSTVFAIIMLSIWSSVLHDVPQVTNDPFLAAIFGGVVTGLGVGIVMRTGGCFDGTEIVAIIMDARTQFSVGEVVMFINLFILSSAGLLYGWDKAMYSLFAYFVIAKMIDVVLKGLDESYAVMIVTNEHEEVTAALNERLGRGVTLLHGAGGYTGDAKEILYCVVTRLELDKLKEIVLDKDERAFVTINAVHDIVGGRFKKKAIH
;
A
#
# COMPACT_ATOMS: atom_id res chain seq x y z
N MET A 1 -38.20 -6.38 66.35
CA MET A 1 -38.13 -5.04 65.73
C MET A 1 -36.79 -4.99 65.01
N ASN A 2 -36.69 -5.64 63.86
CA ASN A 2 -36.67 -5.00 62.53
C ASN A 2 -35.83 -3.72 62.48
N GLU A 3 -34.57 -3.86 62.07
CA GLU A 3 -33.89 -2.84 61.26
C GLU A 3 -33.23 -3.56 60.09
N ILE A 4 -34.00 -3.62 59.02
CA ILE A 4 -33.52 -3.84 57.66
C ILE A 4 -32.71 -2.59 57.33
N VAL A 5 -31.39 -2.64 57.55
CA VAL A 5 -30.49 -1.61 57.02
C VAL A 5 -30.35 -1.90 55.53
N ASP A 6 -31.00 -1.02 54.80
CA ASP A 6 -31.30 -1.01 53.38
C ASP A 6 -30.05 -1.11 52.49
N SER A 7 -29.88 -2.26 51.83
CA SER A 7 -28.85 -2.50 50.79
C SER A 7 -28.96 -1.56 49.59
N SER A 8 -30.05 -0.78 49.50
CA SER A 8 -30.24 0.24 48.47
C SER A 8 -29.40 1.50 48.73
N THR A 9 -28.99 1.76 49.97
CA THR A 9 -28.23 2.99 50.29
C THR A 9 -26.73 2.87 49.95
N GLU A 10 -26.14 1.66 50.03
CA GLU A 10 -24.76 1.42 49.56
C GLU A 10 -24.66 1.37 48.03
N GLN A 11 -25.70 0.91 47.32
CA GLN A 11 -25.72 0.92 45.85
C GLN A 11 -25.76 2.35 45.29
N ILE A 12 -26.41 3.29 45.97
CA ILE A 12 -26.49 4.69 45.53
C ILE A 12 -25.15 5.42 45.69
N ILE A 13 -24.28 5.01 46.61
CA ILE A 13 -22.96 5.63 46.80
C ILE A 13 -21.93 5.13 45.77
N VAL A 14 -22.08 3.91 45.25
CA VAL A 14 -21.15 3.33 44.26
C VAL A 14 -21.44 3.82 42.83
N GLU A 15 -22.68 4.21 42.50
CA GLU A 15 -23.04 4.72 41.17
C GLU A 15 -22.60 6.16 40.87
N ALA A 16 -22.04 6.87 41.87
CA ALA A 16 -21.53 8.24 41.69
C ALA A 16 -20.04 8.30 41.24
N GLN A 17 -19.41 7.16 40.93
CA GLN A 17 -18.05 7.14 40.38
C GLN A 17 -18.01 7.51 38.89
N GLU A 18 -17.58 8.75 38.65
CA GLU A 18 -16.91 9.27 37.46
C GLU A 18 -17.46 8.82 36.10
N LYS A 19 -18.36 9.65 35.56
CA LYS A 19 -18.50 9.78 34.10
C LYS A 19 -17.08 9.99 33.52
N PRO A 20 -16.58 9.12 32.63
CA PRO A 20 -15.25 9.31 32.05
C PRO A 20 -15.22 10.68 31.37
N ALA A 21 -14.19 11.46 31.70
CA ALA A 21 -13.97 12.77 31.09
C ALA A 21 -14.05 12.64 29.56
N PRO A 22 -14.72 13.59 28.86
CA PRO A 22 -14.81 13.54 27.40
C PRO A 22 -13.39 13.46 26.84
N THR A 23 -13.13 12.43 26.03
CA THR A 23 -11.84 12.23 25.37
C THR A 23 -11.45 13.53 24.65
N PRO A 24 -10.25 14.07 24.90
CA PRO A 24 -9.84 15.32 24.25
C PRO A 24 -9.91 15.12 22.74
N ARG A 25 -10.71 15.96 22.07
CA ARG A 25 -10.82 15.94 20.61
C ARG A 25 -9.40 15.95 20.03
N PRO A 26 -9.08 15.11 19.04
CA PRO A 26 -7.75 15.07 18.47
C PRO A 26 -7.34 16.48 18.06
N LYS A 27 -6.27 17.00 18.67
CA LYS A 27 -5.73 18.32 18.37
C LYS A 27 -5.53 18.40 16.85
N LYS A 28 -6.12 19.40 16.20
CA LYS A 28 -5.91 19.66 14.76
C LYS A 28 -4.41 19.65 14.51
N ALA A 29 -3.94 18.75 13.64
CA ALA A 29 -2.53 18.62 13.30
C ALA A 29 -1.97 19.99 12.89
N ALA A 30 -0.78 20.32 13.39
CA ALA A 30 -0.10 21.58 13.06
C ALA A 30 -0.02 21.77 11.54
N PRO A 31 -0.14 23.03 11.04
CA PRO A 31 -0.07 23.30 9.61
C PRO A 31 1.25 22.80 9.05
N LYS A 32 1.18 21.94 8.02
CA LYS A 32 2.38 21.40 7.36
C LYS A 32 3.10 22.53 6.63
N GLY A 33 4.41 22.65 6.81
CA GLY A 33 5.22 23.70 6.16
C GLY A 33 5.27 23.57 4.64
N ALA A 34 5.64 24.66 3.95
CA ALA A 34 5.70 24.73 2.47
C ALA A 34 6.57 23.61 1.85
N PHE A 35 7.67 23.24 2.50
CA PHE A 35 8.56 22.15 2.09
C PHE A 35 7.83 20.80 1.92
N PHE A 36 6.84 20.52 2.78
CA PHE A 36 6.03 19.30 2.68
C PHE A 36 5.22 19.27 1.38
N TYR A 37 4.61 20.39 1.01
CA TYR A 37 3.81 20.51 -0.21
C TYR A 37 4.68 20.46 -1.47
N ILE A 38 5.85 21.09 -1.45
CA ILE A 38 6.82 21.01 -2.56
C ILE A 38 7.25 19.56 -2.80
N LYS A 39 7.65 18.85 -1.74
CA LYS A 39 8.01 17.42 -1.85
C LYS A 39 6.85 16.54 -2.28
N LYS A 40 5.61 16.93 -1.95
CA LYS A 40 4.40 16.24 -2.42
C LYS A 40 4.23 16.44 -3.93
N CYS A 41 4.23 17.69 -4.41
CA CYS A 41 4.08 18.00 -5.83
C CYS A 41 5.18 17.36 -6.68
N LEU A 42 6.44 17.41 -6.23
CA LEU A 42 7.57 16.81 -6.96
C LEU A 42 7.38 15.30 -7.16
N ARG A 43 6.91 14.58 -6.12
CA ARG A 43 6.63 13.14 -6.23
C ARG A 43 5.46 12.85 -7.18
N LEU A 44 4.42 13.67 -7.19
CA LEU A 44 3.31 13.55 -8.13
C LEU A 44 3.77 13.77 -9.58
N ILE A 45 4.63 14.77 -9.82
CA ILE A 45 5.21 15.05 -11.14
C ILE A 45 6.07 13.88 -11.62
N ILE A 46 6.96 13.37 -10.76
CA ILE A 46 7.84 12.24 -11.09
C ILE A 46 7.01 10.98 -11.37
N GLY A 47 6.03 10.66 -10.52
CA GLY A 47 5.14 9.52 -10.73
C GLY A 47 4.37 9.63 -12.05
N ALA A 48 3.80 10.80 -12.34
CA ALA A 48 3.11 11.07 -13.61
C ALA A 48 4.02 10.96 -14.83
N PHE A 49 5.25 11.44 -14.74
CA PHE A 49 6.23 11.29 -15.82
C PHE A 49 6.57 9.81 -16.07
N ILE A 50 6.84 9.04 -15.01
CA ILE A 50 7.12 7.60 -15.13
C ILE A 50 5.92 6.86 -15.74
N THR A 51 4.69 7.16 -15.28
CA THR A 51 3.46 6.59 -15.86
C THR A 51 3.33 6.94 -17.34
N ALA A 52 3.55 8.20 -17.72
CA ALA A 52 3.48 8.63 -19.12
C ALA A 52 4.52 7.89 -19.99
N VAL A 53 5.74 7.69 -19.49
CA VAL A 53 6.75 6.89 -20.20
C VAL A 53 6.26 5.47 -20.45
N GLY A 54 5.69 4.80 -19.44
CA GLY A 54 5.14 3.45 -19.62
C GLY A 54 3.97 3.38 -20.61
N LEU A 55 3.10 4.39 -20.59
CA LEU A 55 1.95 4.47 -21.50
C LEU A 55 2.37 4.79 -22.93
N ASP A 56 3.04 5.92 -23.15
CA ASP A 56 3.28 6.48 -24.48
C ASP A 56 4.44 5.79 -25.23
N LEU A 57 5.42 5.21 -24.53
CA LEU A 57 6.58 4.58 -25.20
C LEU A 57 6.46 3.05 -25.31
N PHE A 58 5.53 2.42 -24.57
CA PHE A 58 5.33 0.97 -24.58
C PHE A 58 3.89 0.59 -24.91
N LEU A 59 2.93 0.94 -24.06
CA LEU A 59 1.59 0.35 -24.11
C LEU A 59 0.76 0.86 -25.30
N ILE A 60 0.60 2.18 -25.41
CA ILE A 60 -0.25 2.81 -26.44
C ILE A 60 0.22 2.46 -27.86
N PRO A 61 1.51 2.61 -28.22
CA PRO A 61 1.98 2.27 -29.56
C PRO A 61 1.82 0.80 -29.94
N ASN A 62 1.92 -0.11 -28.95
CA ASN A 62 1.77 -1.55 -29.15
C ASN A 62 0.30 -2.02 -29.06
N ASN A 63 -0.68 -1.10 -29.07
CA ASN A 63 -2.11 -1.40 -28.93
C ASN A 63 -2.45 -2.20 -27.66
N VAL A 64 -1.65 -2.04 -26.61
CA VAL A 64 -1.92 -2.60 -25.29
C VAL A 64 -2.71 -1.55 -24.52
N ILE A 65 -3.95 -1.89 -24.20
CA ILE A 65 -4.90 -0.96 -23.60
C ILE A 65 -4.67 -0.96 -22.09
N ASP A 66 -4.48 0.24 -21.53
CA ASP A 66 -4.48 0.41 -20.07
C ASP A 66 -5.89 0.21 -19.49
N GLY A 67 -5.99 -0.01 -18.19
CA GLY A 67 -7.26 -0.20 -17.51
C GLY A 67 -8.07 1.06 -17.24
N GLY A 68 -9.29 0.85 -16.75
CA GLY A 68 -10.08 1.83 -16.03
C GLY A 68 -10.46 3.05 -16.86
N VAL A 69 -10.42 4.21 -16.23
CA VAL A 69 -10.78 5.47 -16.89
C VAL A 69 -9.73 5.87 -17.92
N VAL A 70 -8.46 5.50 -17.73
CA VAL A 70 -7.38 5.77 -18.69
C VAL A 70 -7.61 4.98 -19.97
N GLY A 71 -7.89 3.68 -19.88
CA GLY A 71 -8.25 2.84 -21.03
C GLY A 71 -9.44 3.36 -21.82
N LEU A 72 -10.52 3.74 -21.13
CA LEU A 72 -11.69 4.37 -21.76
C LEU A 72 -11.32 5.69 -22.46
N SER A 73 -10.40 6.46 -21.87
CA SER A 73 -9.93 7.72 -22.45
C SER A 73 -9.10 7.50 -23.72
N ILE A 74 -8.25 6.48 -23.74
CA ILE A 74 -7.46 6.07 -24.92
C ILE A 74 -8.40 5.65 -26.05
N MET A 75 -9.40 4.81 -25.76
CA MET A 75 -10.40 4.39 -26.77
C MET A 75 -11.14 5.59 -27.37
N SER A 76 -11.60 6.52 -26.52
CA SER A 76 -12.30 7.72 -26.97
C SER A 76 -11.40 8.66 -27.78
N GLN A 77 -10.11 8.79 -27.42
CA GLN A 77 -9.12 9.51 -28.22
C GLN A 77 -8.97 8.90 -29.62
N THR A 78 -8.88 7.57 -29.74
CA THR A 78 -8.74 6.90 -31.04
C THR A 78 -9.96 7.14 -31.95
N ILE A 79 -11.17 7.21 -31.38
CA ILE A 79 -12.41 7.42 -32.15
C ILE A 79 -12.60 8.89 -32.55
N THR A 80 -12.29 9.82 -31.66
CA THR A 80 -12.63 11.25 -31.84
C THR A 80 -11.46 12.12 -32.29
N GLY A 81 -10.22 11.65 -32.16
CA GLY A 81 -9.00 12.42 -32.41
C GLY A 81 -8.70 13.52 -31.38
N MET A 82 -9.55 13.71 -30.35
CA MET A 82 -9.28 14.67 -29.27
C MET A 82 -8.19 14.15 -28.34
N SER A 83 -7.49 15.05 -27.64
CA SER A 83 -6.39 14.65 -26.77
C SER A 83 -6.87 13.80 -25.58
N LEU A 84 -6.05 12.81 -25.21
CA LEU A 84 -6.27 11.93 -24.07
C LEU A 84 -6.69 12.68 -22.79
N GLY A 85 -6.05 13.83 -22.53
CA GLY A 85 -6.30 14.65 -21.35
C GLY A 85 -7.75 15.15 -21.23
N VAL A 86 -8.44 15.40 -22.34
CA VAL A 86 -9.84 15.83 -22.32
C VAL A 86 -10.73 14.74 -21.73
N PHE A 87 -10.57 13.50 -22.21
CA PHE A 87 -11.35 12.36 -21.73
C PHE A 87 -10.96 11.96 -20.31
N LEU A 88 -9.66 12.00 -19.99
CA LEU A 88 -9.19 11.71 -18.64
C LEU A 88 -9.82 12.64 -17.62
N VAL A 89 -9.88 13.94 -17.88
CA VAL A 89 -10.52 14.89 -16.96
C VAL A 89 -12.02 14.61 -16.90
N LEU A 90 -12.69 14.50 -18.05
CA LEU A 90 -14.14 14.35 -18.12
C LEU A 90 -14.64 13.10 -17.37
N TYR A 91 -14.05 11.95 -17.63
CA TYR A 91 -14.46 10.68 -17.04
C TYR A 91 -14.04 10.53 -15.58
N ASN A 92 -12.98 11.22 -15.13
CA ASN A 92 -12.57 11.18 -13.72
C ASN A 92 -13.40 12.09 -12.80
N ILE A 93 -14.09 13.12 -13.30
CA ILE A 93 -14.91 14.03 -12.45
C ILE A 93 -15.78 13.30 -11.41
N PRO A 94 -16.63 12.30 -11.77
CA PRO A 94 -17.47 11.62 -10.79
C PRO A 94 -16.66 10.88 -9.71
N PHE A 95 -15.54 10.27 -10.09
CA PHE A 95 -14.68 9.54 -9.16
C PHE A 95 -13.87 10.47 -8.25
N VAL A 96 -13.38 11.59 -8.78
CA VAL A 96 -12.72 12.64 -7.98
C VAL A 96 -13.69 13.20 -6.94
N PHE A 97 -14.95 13.44 -7.33
CA PHE A 97 -15.98 13.88 -6.40
C PHE A 97 -16.25 12.84 -5.30
N MET A 98 -16.28 11.55 -5.68
CA MET A 98 -16.39 10.45 -4.72
C MET A 98 -15.20 10.42 -3.74
N GLY A 99 -13.98 10.52 -4.25
CA GLY A 99 -12.75 10.57 -3.46
C GLY A 99 -12.67 11.80 -2.54
N TYR A 100 -13.17 12.96 -2.99
CA TYR A 100 -13.31 14.16 -2.16
C TYR A 100 -14.21 13.92 -0.94
N LYS A 101 -15.34 13.23 -1.15
CA LYS A 101 -16.32 12.97 -0.08
C LYS A 101 -15.85 11.88 0.91
N GLN A 102 -15.17 10.84 0.43
CA GLN A 102 -14.81 9.68 1.24
C GLN A 102 -13.39 9.74 1.85
N ILE A 103 -12.41 10.27 1.11
CA ILE A 103 -11.00 10.33 1.54
C ILE A 103 -10.62 11.73 2.00
N GLY A 104 -11.06 12.76 1.26
CA GLY A 104 -10.96 14.15 1.68
C GLY A 104 -10.33 15.09 0.64
N LYS A 105 -10.32 16.39 0.98
CA LYS A 105 -9.95 17.48 0.05
C LYS A 105 -8.52 17.38 -0.49
N SER A 106 -7.56 17.01 0.36
CA SER A 106 -6.14 16.95 -0.03
C SER A 106 -5.89 15.84 -1.04
N PHE A 107 -6.61 14.73 -0.94
CA PHE A 107 -6.54 13.63 -1.90
C PHE A 107 -7.08 14.07 -3.25
N ALA A 108 -8.31 14.59 -3.29
CA ALA A 108 -8.93 15.07 -4.53
C ALA A 108 -8.08 16.10 -5.28
N LEU A 109 -7.49 17.07 -4.57
CA LEU A 109 -6.61 18.06 -5.19
C LEU A 109 -5.33 17.43 -5.77
N SER A 110 -4.78 16.42 -5.10
CA SER A 110 -3.58 15.71 -5.56
C SER A 110 -3.87 14.83 -6.77
N THR A 111 -5.04 14.19 -6.82
CA THR A 111 -5.52 13.43 -7.97
C THR A 111 -5.73 14.33 -9.18
N VAL A 112 -6.44 15.45 -9.03
CA VAL A 112 -6.62 16.42 -10.14
C VAL A 112 -5.26 16.92 -10.64
N PHE A 113 -4.35 17.27 -9.74
CA PHE A 113 -3.01 17.68 -10.11
C PHE A 113 -2.23 16.57 -10.84
N ALA A 114 -2.31 15.32 -10.37
CA ALA A 114 -1.66 14.18 -11.02
C ALA A 114 -2.22 13.92 -12.42
N ILE A 115 -3.54 13.96 -12.62
CA ILE A 115 -4.20 13.80 -13.92
C ILE A 115 -3.73 14.88 -14.91
N ILE A 116 -3.63 16.14 -14.46
CA ILE A 116 -3.13 17.24 -15.30
C ILE A 116 -1.67 16.99 -15.68
N MET A 117 -0.82 16.61 -14.72
CA MET A 117 0.60 16.32 -15.00
C MET A 117 0.76 15.13 -15.96
N LEU A 118 -0.03 14.07 -15.80
CA LEU A 118 -0.03 12.92 -16.71
C LEU A 118 -0.42 13.35 -18.12
N SER A 119 -1.46 14.19 -18.24
CA SER A 119 -1.92 14.71 -19.54
C SER A 119 -0.84 15.54 -20.23
N ILE A 120 -0.11 16.37 -19.48
CA ILE A 120 1.00 17.17 -20.01
C ILE A 120 2.14 16.27 -20.48
N TRP A 121 2.58 15.32 -19.64
CA TRP A 121 3.69 14.43 -20.00
C TRP A 121 3.36 13.53 -21.18
N SER A 122 2.15 12.98 -21.21
CA SER A 122 1.68 12.18 -22.34
C SER A 122 1.67 13.00 -23.64
N SER A 123 1.19 14.25 -23.59
CA SER A 123 1.24 15.14 -24.77
C SER A 123 2.66 15.45 -25.22
N VAL A 124 3.65 15.51 -24.32
CA VAL A 124 5.06 15.76 -24.66
C VAL A 124 5.73 14.49 -25.22
N LEU A 125 5.33 13.33 -24.74
CA LEU A 125 5.90 12.03 -25.12
C LEU A 125 5.23 11.39 -26.33
N HIS A 126 4.07 11.89 -26.77
CA HIS A 126 3.26 11.31 -27.85
C HIS A 126 4.04 11.07 -29.15
N ASP A 127 4.93 12.00 -29.52
CA ASP A 127 5.72 11.93 -30.76
C ASP A 127 7.05 11.17 -30.58
N VAL A 128 7.33 10.66 -29.38
CA VAL A 128 8.55 9.89 -29.12
C VAL A 128 8.37 8.46 -29.68
N PRO A 129 9.35 7.93 -30.45
CA PRO A 129 9.26 6.59 -30.98
C PRO A 129 9.10 5.52 -29.88
N GLN A 130 8.29 4.51 -30.17
CA GLN A 130 8.12 3.37 -29.27
C GLN A 130 9.45 2.62 -29.04
N VAL A 131 9.66 2.15 -27.81
CA VAL A 131 10.91 1.47 -27.42
C VAL A 131 11.01 0.07 -28.03
N THR A 132 9.88 -0.60 -28.21
CA THR A 132 9.80 -1.94 -28.79
C THR A 132 8.55 -2.07 -29.64
N ASN A 133 8.63 -2.93 -30.67
CA ASN A 133 7.50 -3.34 -31.51
C ASN A 133 6.93 -4.71 -31.09
N ASP A 134 7.55 -5.37 -30.10
CA ASP A 134 7.09 -6.66 -29.57
C ASP A 134 6.00 -6.40 -28.50
N PRO A 135 4.74 -6.81 -28.73
CA PRO A 135 3.64 -6.52 -27.80
C PRO A 135 3.80 -7.17 -26.44
N PHE A 136 4.47 -8.32 -26.36
CA PHE A 136 4.71 -9.01 -25.09
C PHE A 136 5.77 -8.27 -24.26
N LEU A 137 6.86 -7.85 -24.90
CA LEU A 137 7.89 -7.03 -24.28
C LEU A 137 7.31 -5.67 -23.83
N ALA A 138 6.47 -5.06 -24.67
CA ALA A 138 5.76 -3.83 -24.35
C ALA A 138 4.84 -4.00 -23.14
N ALA A 139 4.08 -5.10 -23.07
CA ALA A 139 3.20 -5.40 -21.94
C ALA A 139 3.97 -5.56 -20.62
N ILE A 140 5.11 -6.27 -20.63
CA ILE A 140 5.96 -6.44 -19.44
C ILE A 140 6.56 -5.12 -18.99
N PHE A 141 7.35 -4.48 -19.85
CA PHE A 141 8.13 -3.31 -19.45
C PHE A 141 7.25 -2.07 -19.29
N GLY A 142 6.28 -1.90 -20.17
CA GLY A 142 5.23 -0.89 -20.01
C GLY A 142 4.45 -1.11 -18.72
N GLY A 143 4.05 -2.35 -18.42
CA GLY A 143 3.36 -2.66 -17.17
C GLY A 143 4.20 -2.38 -15.92
N VAL A 144 5.51 -2.69 -15.94
CA VAL A 144 6.42 -2.40 -14.83
C VAL A 144 6.55 -0.89 -14.62
N VAL A 145 6.88 -0.15 -15.68
CA VAL A 145 7.12 1.29 -15.61
C VAL A 145 5.84 2.03 -15.21
N THR A 146 4.71 1.73 -15.86
CA THR A 146 3.40 2.32 -15.54
C THR A 146 3.01 2.04 -14.09
N GLY A 147 3.10 0.79 -13.64
CA GLY A 147 2.73 0.42 -12.27
C GLY A 147 3.60 1.06 -11.19
N LEU A 148 4.90 1.24 -11.45
CA LEU A 148 5.78 1.99 -10.56
C LEU A 148 5.35 3.47 -10.46
N GLY A 149 5.06 4.11 -11.59
CA GLY A 149 4.59 5.51 -11.63
C GLY A 149 3.26 5.70 -10.91
N VAL A 150 2.28 4.83 -11.19
CA VAL A 150 0.97 4.80 -10.52
C VAL A 150 1.15 4.62 -9.02
N GLY A 151 1.92 3.63 -8.59
CA GLY A 151 2.20 3.36 -7.19
C GLY A 151 2.82 4.56 -6.45
N ILE A 152 3.73 5.32 -7.09
CA ILE A 152 4.34 6.52 -6.49
C ILE A 152 3.30 7.62 -6.26
N VAL A 153 2.40 7.81 -7.22
CA VAL A 153 1.31 8.79 -7.13
C VAL A 153 0.30 8.40 -6.05
N MET A 154 -0.12 7.13 -6.01
CA MET A 154 -0.99 6.58 -4.97
C MET A 154 -0.38 6.71 -3.58
N ARG A 155 0.92 6.37 -3.42
CA ARG A 155 1.66 6.56 -2.16
C ARG A 155 1.76 8.03 -1.73
N THR A 156 1.68 8.96 -2.67
CA THR A 156 1.68 10.40 -2.41
C THR A 156 0.28 10.95 -2.14
N GLY A 157 -0.76 10.12 -2.29
CA GLY A 157 -2.16 10.42 -2.01
C GLY A 157 -2.90 11.08 -3.17
N GLY A 158 -2.60 10.68 -4.41
CA GLY A 158 -3.41 10.97 -5.60
C GLY A 158 -3.62 9.70 -6.43
N CYS A 159 -4.41 9.77 -7.50
CA CYS A 159 -4.63 8.70 -8.48
C CYS A 159 -4.63 9.30 -9.90
N PHE A 160 -4.60 8.46 -10.93
CA PHE A 160 -4.83 8.87 -12.32
C PHE A 160 -6.22 8.48 -12.81
N ASP A 161 -6.75 7.39 -12.28
CA ASP A 161 -8.00 6.81 -12.77
C ASP A 161 -9.05 6.65 -11.65
N GLY A 162 -10.31 6.55 -12.07
CA GLY A 162 -11.43 6.40 -11.15
C GLY A 162 -11.52 5.03 -10.48
N THR A 163 -11.04 3.98 -11.14
CA THR A 163 -11.01 2.61 -10.62
C THR A 163 -9.99 2.45 -9.50
N GLU A 164 -8.87 3.16 -9.55
CA GLU A 164 -7.86 3.31 -8.50
C GLU A 164 -8.46 4.01 -7.27
N ILE A 165 -9.28 5.06 -7.47
CA ILE A 165 -9.98 5.73 -6.37
C ILE A 165 -10.93 4.75 -5.68
N VAL A 166 -11.70 3.96 -6.46
CA VAL A 166 -12.57 2.92 -5.92
C VAL A 166 -11.77 1.87 -5.18
N ALA A 167 -10.63 1.44 -5.71
CA ALA A 167 -9.77 0.45 -5.07
C ALA A 167 -9.19 0.93 -3.74
N ILE A 168 -8.72 2.18 -3.63
CA ILE A 168 -8.28 2.76 -2.35
C ILE A 168 -9.43 2.77 -1.32
N ILE A 169 -10.64 3.10 -1.76
CA ILE A 169 -11.82 3.11 -0.87
C ILE A 169 -12.16 1.69 -0.41
N MET A 170 -12.00 0.69 -1.27
CA MET A 170 -12.29 -0.72 -0.97
C MET A 170 -11.19 -1.42 -0.17
N ASP A 171 -9.92 -1.05 -0.35
CA ASP A 171 -8.78 -1.55 0.43
C ASP A 171 -9.03 -1.34 1.93
N ALA A 172 -9.57 -0.18 2.32
CA ALA A 172 -9.96 0.11 3.70
C ALA A 172 -11.11 -0.78 4.26
N ARG A 173 -11.76 -1.59 3.41
CA ARG A 173 -12.94 -2.40 3.76
C ARG A 173 -12.81 -3.88 3.40
N THR A 174 -11.71 -4.27 2.77
CA THR A 174 -11.50 -5.65 2.28
C THR A 174 -10.12 -6.15 2.70
N GLN A 175 -9.86 -7.45 2.53
CA GLN A 175 -8.54 -8.05 2.76
C GLN A 175 -7.68 -8.07 1.48
N PHE A 176 -8.25 -7.61 0.37
CA PHE A 176 -7.56 -7.55 -0.92
C PHE A 176 -6.72 -6.27 -0.97
N SER A 177 -5.54 -6.40 -1.56
CA SER A 177 -4.70 -5.24 -1.85
C SER A 177 -5.32 -4.32 -2.88
N VAL A 178 -4.91 -3.05 -2.85
CA VAL A 178 -5.26 -2.06 -3.86
C VAL A 178 -5.04 -2.61 -5.28
N GLY A 179 -3.88 -3.19 -5.58
CA GLY A 179 -3.59 -3.76 -6.91
C GLY A 179 -4.55 -4.88 -7.30
N GLU A 180 -4.92 -5.76 -6.38
CA GLU A 180 -5.89 -6.84 -6.64
C GLU A 180 -7.29 -6.31 -6.95
N VAL A 181 -7.77 -5.30 -6.21
CA VAL A 181 -9.07 -4.68 -6.47
C VAL A 181 -9.08 -3.99 -7.85
N VAL A 182 -8.00 -3.27 -8.16
CA VAL A 182 -7.81 -2.62 -9.47
C VAL A 182 -7.79 -3.66 -10.60
N MET A 183 -7.06 -4.76 -10.44
CA MET A 183 -7.01 -5.86 -11.41
C MET A 183 -8.38 -6.53 -11.58
N PHE A 184 -9.11 -6.76 -10.50
CA PHE A 184 -10.44 -7.38 -10.55
C PHE A 184 -11.43 -6.53 -11.37
N ILE A 185 -11.44 -5.21 -11.15
CA ILE A 185 -12.27 -4.28 -11.96
C ILE A 185 -11.88 -4.36 -13.43
N ASN A 186 -10.57 -4.37 -13.72
CA ASN A 186 -10.04 -4.34 -15.07
C ASN A 186 -10.15 -5.64 -15.83
N LEU A 187 -10.24 -6.78 -15.13
CA LEU A 187 -10.57 -8.05 -15.75
C LEU A 187 -11.89 -7.96 -16.52
N PHE A 188 -12.93 -7.34 -15.95
CA PHE A 188 -14.21 -7.18 -16.64
C PHE A 188 -14.15 -6.15 -17.77
N ILE A 189 -13.46 -5.02 -17.55
CA ILE A 189 -13.34 -3.95 -18.56
C ILE A 189 -12.57 -4.46 -19.78
N LEU A 190 -11.39 -5.04 -19.58
CA LEU A 190 -10.51 -5.50 -20.65
C LEU A 190 -11.05 -6.76 -21.35
N SER A 191 -11.71 -7.67 -20.63
CA SER A 191 -12.40 -8.80 -21.27
C SER A 191 -13.53 -8.33 -22.18
N SER A 192 -14.29 -7.31 -21.76
CA SER A 192 -15.33 -6.71 -22.60
C SER A 192 -14.72 -6.00 -23.82
N ALA A 193 -13.56 -5.34 -23.66
CA ALA A 193 -12.83 -4.72 -24.77
C ALA A 193 -12.30 -5.76 -25.78
N GLY A 194 -11.98 -6.98 -25.35
CA GLY A 194 -11.57 -8.08 -26.25
C GLY A 194 -12.63 -8.47 -27.28
N LEU A 195 -13.92 -8.29 -26.96
CA LEU A 195 -15.02 -8.48 -27.91
C LEU A 195 -15.01 -7.45 -29.05
N LEU A 196 -14.39 -6.28 -28.84
CA LEU A 196 -14.31 -5.18 -29.82
C LEU A 196 -12.98 -5.14 -30.56
N TYR A 197 -11.86 -5.36 -29.87
CA TYR A 197 -10.51 -5.13 -30.39
C TYR A 197 -9.72 -6.43 -30.72
N GLY A 198 -10.31 -7.59 -30.44
CA GLY A 198 -9.69 -8.90 -30.64
C GLY A 198 -9.06 -9.47 -29.37
N TRP A 199 -9.09 -10.80 -29.26
CA TRP A 199 -8.67 -11.52 -28.06
C TRP A 199 -7.17 -11.38 -27.76
N ASP A 200 -6.30 -11.35 -28.78
CA ASP A 200 -4.86 -11.20 -28.58
C ASP A 200 -4.51 -9.89 -27.87
N LYS A 201 -5.05 -8.76 -28.35
CA LYS A 201 -4.84 -7.44 -27.74
C LYS A 201 -5.39 -7.39 -26.32
N ALA A 202 -6.54 -8.01 -26.07
CA ALA A 202 -7.12 -8.08 -24.73
C ALA A 202 -6.28 -8.92 -23.77
N MET A 203 -5.73 -10.05 -24.23
CA MET A 203 -4.83 -10.88 -23.42
C MET A 203 -3.53 -10.16 -23.08
N TYR A 204 -2.92 -9.44 -24.03
CA TYR A 204 -1.75 -8.60 -23.76
C TYR A 204 -2.08 -7.48 -22.77
N SER A 205 -3.24 -6.85 -22.90
CA SER A 205 -3.70 -5.79 -21.99
C SER A 205 -3.94 -6.32 -20.58
N LEU A 206 -4.59 -7.48 -20.45
CA LEU A 206 -4.83 -8.13 -19.16
C LEU A 206 -3.51 -8.52 -18.48
N PHE A 207 -2.54 -9.02 -19.26
CA PHE A 207 -1.22 -9.36 -18.76
C PHE A 207 -0.43 -8.12 -18.32
N ALA A 208 -0.41 -7.05 -19.13
CA ALA A 208 0.19 -5.77 -18.75
C ALA A 208 -0.43 -5.25 -17.45
N TYR A 209 -1.75 -5.33 -17.33
CA TYR A 209 -2.45 -4.83 -16.16
C TYR A 209 -2.20 -5.67 -14.90
N PHE A 210 -2.02 -6.99 -15.05
CA PHE A 210 -1.55 -7.84 -13.96
C PHE A 210 -0.18 -7.38 -13.44
N VAL A 211 0.75 -7.04 -14.35
CA VAL A 211 2.07 -6.52 -14.00
C VAL A 211 1.96 -5.14 -13.32
N ILE A 212 1.12 -4.24 -13.85
CA ILE A 212 0.82 -2.92 -13.25
C ILE A 212 0.32 -3.09 -11.81
N ALA A 213 -0.69 -3.93 -11.59
CA ALA A 213 -1.27 -4.21 -10.28
C ALA A 213 -0.21 -4.70 -9.28
N LYS A 214 0.67 -5.62 -9.69
CA LYS A 214 1.76 -6.09 -8.84
C LYS A 214 2.77 -5.00 -8.52
N MET A 215 3.12 -4.15 -9.48
CA MET A 215 4.05 -3.04 -9.21
C MET A 215 3.43 -1.96 -8.32
N ILE A 216 2.12 -1.69 -8.43
CA ILE A 216 1.40 -0.81 -7.51
C ILE A 216 1.56 -1.31 -6.08
N ASP A 217 1.30 -2.60 -5.84
CA ASP A 217 1.42 -3.19 -4.51
C ASP A 217 2.86 -3.09 -3.97
N VAL A 218 3.87 -3.35 -4.81
CA VAL A 218 5.30 -3.22 -4.45
C VAL A 218 5.62 -1.79 -3.98
N VAL A 219 5.10 -0.76 -4.64
CA VAL A 219 5.37 0.62 -4.25
C VAL A 219 4.60 1.03 -2.99
N LEU A 220 3.33 0.62 -2.89
CA LEU A 220 2.42 0.97 -1.80
C LEU A 220 2.82 0.31 -0.49
N LYS A 221 2.96 -1.02 -0.49
CA LYS A 221 3.39 -1.80 0.68
C LYS A 221 4.88 -1.58 0.97
N GLY A 222 5.64 -1.20 -0.06
CA GLY A 222 7.10 -1.13 -0.01
C GLY A 222 7.72 -2.52 -0.11
N LEU A 223 9.05 -2.56 -0.20
CA LEU A 223 9.83 -3.80 -0.17
C LEU A 223 9.97 -4.38 1.25
N ASP A 224 9.46 -3.66 2.26
CA ASP A 224 9.62 -3.99 3.67
C ASP A 224 8.61 -5.06 4.10
N GLU A 225 8.81 -6.28 3.62
CA GLU A 225 8.19 -7.46 4.21
C GLU A 225 8.65 -7.57 5.67
N SER A 226 7.68 -7.60 6.58
CA SER A 226 7.94 -7.81 7.99
C SER A 226 7.61 -9.25 8.37
N TYR A 227 8.44 -9.82 9.23
CA TYR A 227 8.31 -11.18 9.73
C TYR A 227 8.20 -11.15 11.24
N ALA A 228 7.23 -11.88 11.76
CA ALA A 228 7.14 -12.25 13.15
C ALA A 228 8.04 -13.45 13.35
N VAL A 229 9.03 -13.30 14.22
CA VAL A 229 10.02 -14.34 14.49
C VAL A 229 9.86 -14.77 15.93
N MET A 230 9.70 -16.08 16.12
CA MET A 230 9.63 -16.72 17.41
C MET A 230 10.88 -17.58 17.60
N ILE A 231 11.63 -17.33 18.67
CA ILE A 231 12.89 -17.99 18.96
C ILE A 231 12.71 -18.74 20.28
N VAL A 232 12.78 -20.06 20.22
CA VAL A 232 12.81 -20.92 21.41
C VAL A 232 14.27 -21.25 21.69
N THR A 233 14.78 -20.83 22.84
CA THR A 233 16.19 -20.98 23.21
C THR A 233 16.30 -21.18 24.72
N ASN A 234 17.37 -21.85 25.17
CA ASN A 234 17.70 -21.89 26.60
C ASN A 234 18.56 -20.68 27.02
N GLU A 235 19.17 -19.97 26.06
CA GLU A 235 20.09 -18.83 26.28
C GLU A 235 19.39 -17.49 26.01
N HIS A 236 18.17 -17.32 26.52
CA HIS A 236 17.30 -16.20 26.15
C HIS A 236 17.88 -14.82 26.51
N GLU A 237 18.66 -14.70 27.60
CA GLU A 237 19.28 -13.44 28.03
C GLU A 237 20.38 -13.00 27.05
N GLU A 238 21.27 -13.93 26.69
CA GLU A 238 22.37 -13.66 25.75
C GLU A 238 21.84 -13.30 24.35
N VAL A 239 20.85 -14.05 23.87
CA VAL A 239 20.21 -13.79 22.58
C VAL A 239 19.51 -12.43 22.60
N THR A 240 18.79 -12.10 23.69
CA THR A 240 18.12 -10.80 23.83
C THR A 240 19.11 -9.65 23.81
N ALA A 241 20.22 -9.76 24.54
CA ALA A 241 21.26 -8.75 24.58
C ALA A 241 21.91 -8.56 23.19
N ALA A 242 22.25 -9.66 22.51
CA ALA A 242 22.88 -9.64 21.20
C ALA A 242 21.97 -9.06 20.10
N LEU A 243 20.67 -9.38 20.12
CA LEU A 243 19.69 -8.80 19.20
C LEU A 243 19.50 -7.30 19.44
N ASN A 244 19.51 -6.85 20.69
CA ASN A 244 19.42 -5.43 21.00
C ASN A 244 20.68 -4.68 20.55
N GLU A 245 21.88 -5.22 20.81
CA GLU A 245 23.15 -4.57 20.47
C GLU A 245 23.45 -4.58 18.96
N ARG A 246 23.34 -5.75 18.30
CA ARG A 246 23.78 -5.93 16.91
C ARG A 246 22.70 -5.54 15.88
N LEU A 247 21.42 -5.55 16.27
CA LEU A 247 20.28 -5.22 15.40
C LEU A 247 19.48 -3.99 15.88
N GLY A 248 19.67 -3.53 17.12
CA GLY A 248 18.85 -2.44 17.67
C GLY A 248 17.39 -2.86 17.87
N ARG A 249 17.14 -4.16 18.07
CA ARG A 249 15.78 -4.71 18.09
C ARG A 249 15.41 -5.21 19.48
N GLY A 250 14.33 -4.64 20.02
CA GLY A 250 13.69 -5.15 21.22
C GLY A 250 12.93 -6.44 20.92
N VAL A 251 12.86 -7.30 21.94
CA VAL A 251 12.11 -8.56 21.92
C VAL A 251 11.09 -8.57 23.06
N THR A 252 10.02 -9.33 22.89
CA THR A 252 9.06 -9.63 23.94
C THR A 252 9.33 -11.05 24.42
N LEU A 253 9.49 -11.23 25.72
CA LEU A 253 9.57 -12.56 26.35
C LEU A 253 8.16 -13.14 26.49
N LEU A 254 7.97 -14.34 25.96
CA LEU A 254 6.78 -15.15 26.13
C LEU A 254 7.15 -16.36 27.00
N HIS A 255 6.44 -16.51 28.12
CA HIS A 255 6.63 -17.64 29.01
C HIS A 255 5.76 -18.81 28.56
N GLY A 256 6.37 -19.97 28.33
CA GLY A 256 5.71 -21.20 27.93
C GLY A 256 6.17 -22.40 28.74
N ALA A 257 5.64 -23.57 28.41
CA ALA A 257 6.08 -24.85 28.98
C ALA A 257 6.21 -25.89 27.87
N GLY A 258 7.18 -26.80 28.01
CA GLY A 258 7.34 -27.93 27.10
C GLY A 258 6.09 -28.82 27.12
N GLY A 259 5.44 -29.02 25.97
CA GLY A 259 4.18 -29.76 25.91
C GLY A 259 4.27 -31.23 26.35
N TYR A 260 5.48 -31.81 26.36
CA TYR A 260 5.74 -33.16 26.86
C TYR A 260 6.47 -33.17 28.20
N THR A 261 7.49 -32.33 28.36
CA THR A 261 8.34 -32.35 29.57
C THR A 261 7.75 -31.55 30.73
N GLY A 262 6.88 -30.57 30.46
CA GLY A 262 6.34 -29.65 31.46
C GLY A 262 7.32 -28.57 31.91
N ASP A 263 8.57 -28.59 31.42
CA ASP A 263 9.58 -27.62 31.83
C ASP A 263 9.24 -26.22 31.34
N ALA A 264 9.50 -25.22 32.18
CA ALA A 264 9.40 -23.83 31.79
C ALA A 264 10.31 -23.53 30.59
N LYS A 265 9.78 -22.80 29.61
CA LYS A 265 10.49 -22.38 28.40
C LYS A 265 10.29 -20.90 28.17
N GLU A 266 11.40 -20.22 27.92
CA GLU A 266 11.41 -18.83 27.48
C GLU A 266 11.41 -18.79 25.95
N ILE A 267 10.51 -17.99 25.40
CA ILE A 267 10.33 -17.84 23.96
C ILE A 267 10.45 -16.35 23.64
N LEU A 268 11.39 -15.99 22.78
CA LEU A 268 11.55 -14.60 22.33
C LEU A 268 10.67 -14.37 21.11
N TYR A 269 9.83 -13.33 21.18
CA TYR A 269 9.04 -12.86 20.07
C TYR A 269 9.54 -11.49 19.61
N CYS A 270 9.78 -11.34 18.30
CA CYS A 270 10.12 -10.04 17.74
C CYS A 270 9.59 -9.90 16.31
N VAL A 271 9.53 -8.66 15.84
CA VAL A 271 9.17 -8.36 14.45
C VAL A 271 10.34 -7.66 13.77
N VAL A 272 10.82 -8.29 12.69
CA VAL A 272 11.96 -7.82 11.91
C VAL A 272 11.58 -7.66 10.45
N THR A 273 12.30 -6.80 9.75
CA THR A 273 12.20 -6.69 8.30
C THR A 273 12.92 -7.86 7.61
N ARG A 274 12.60 -8.09 6.34
CA ARG A 274 13.31 -9.06 5.49
C ARG A 274 14.83 -8.88 5.50
N LEU A 275 15.31 -7.64 5.49
CA LEU A 275 16.74 -7.31 5.47
C LEU A 275 17.44 -7.63 6.81
N GLU A 276 16.68 -7.62 7.92
CA GLU A 276 17.19 -7.94 9.26
C GLU A 276 17.16 -9.45 9.54
N LEU A 277 16.38 -10.22 8.78
CA LEU A 277 16.08 -11.63 9.06
C LEU A 277 17.31 -12.53 9.04
N ASP A 278 18.19 -12.38 8.05
CA ASP A 278 19.38 -13.23 7.94
C ASP A 278 20.40 -12.92 9.04
N LYS A 279 20.57 -11.64 9.38
CA LYS A 279 21.41 -11.22 10.51
C LYS A 279 20.86 -11.70 11.84
N LEU A 280 19.53 -11.73 12.01
CA LEU A 280 18.89 -12.29 13.20
C LEU A 280 19.20 -13.78 13.35
N LYS A 281 19.06 -14.57 12.28
CA LYS A 281 19.38 -16.01 12.31
C LYS A 281 20.84 -16.25 12.69
N GLU A 282 21.75 -15.49 12.09
CA GLU A 282 23.18 -15.55 12.40
C GLU A 282 23.43 -15.29 13.89
N ILE A 283 22.86 -14.22 14.46
CA ILE A 283 23.02 -13.87 15.87
C ILE A 283 22.46 -14.96 16.79
N VAL A 284 21.28 -15.50 16.46
CA VAL A 284 20.64 -16.52 17.29
C VAL A 284 21.47 -17.80 17.29
N LEU A 285 21.90 -18.28 16.11
CA LEU A 285 22.66 -19.52 15.99
C LEU A 285 24.11 -19.39 16.49
N ASP A 286 24.68 -18.18 16.48
CA ASP A 286 25.97 -17.87 17.10
C ASP A 286 25.93 -17.98 18.64
N LYS A 287 24.77 -17.71 19.25
CA LYS A 287 24.58 -17.79 20.71
C LYS A 287 24.06 -19.15 21.17
N ASP A 288 23.17 -19.75 20.41
CA ASP A 288 22.60 -21.06 20.71
C ASP A 288 22.37 -21.84 19.42
N GLU A 289 23.29 -22.74 19.10
CA GLU A 289 23.18 -23.64 17.94
C GLU A 289 21.96 -24.57 18.02
N ARG A 290 21.37 -24.75 19.21
CA ARG A 290 20.18 -25.59 19.44
C ARG A 290 18.89 -24.77 19.46
N ALA A 291 18.97 -23.46 19.22
CA ALA A 291 17.79 -22.62 19.16
C ALA A 291 16.86 -23.02 18.00
N PHE A 292 15.56 -22.97 18.26
CA PHE A 292 14.53 -23.22 17.26
C PHE A 292 13.86 -21.90 16.86
N VAL A 293 13.93 -21.55 15.59
CA VAL A 293 13.43 -20.27 15.06
C VAL A 293 12.29 -20.51 14.06
N THR A 294 11.12 -19.94 14.32
CA THR A 294 10.01 -19.90 13.36
C THR A 294 9.81 -18.49 12.83
N ILE A 295 9.42 -18.40 11.55
CA ILE A 295 9.34 -17.15 10.80
C ILE A 295 8.00 -17.10 10.09
N ASN A 296 7.15 -16.15 10.49
CA ASN A 296 5.81 -15.98 9.95
C ASN A 296 5.71 -14.63 9.24
N ALA A 297 5.25 -14.61 7.99
CA ALA A 297 5.00 -13.37 7.26
C ALA A 297 3.89 -12.58 7.96
N VAL A 298 4.12 -11.28 8.19
CA VAL A 298 3.15 -10.38 8.82
C VAL A 298 2.55 -9.50 7.73
N HIS A 299 1.22 -9.54 7.58
CA HIS A 299 0.52 -8.74 6.58
C HIS A 299 0.31 -7.29 7.01
N ASP A 300 0.04 -7.04 8.29
CA ASP A 300 -0.18 -5.68 8.80
C ASP A 300 0.32 -5.54 10.25
N ILE A 301 0.83 -4.36 10.59
CA ILE A 301 1.40 -4.04 11.90
C ILE A 301 0.88 -2.66 12.32
N VAL A 302 0.16 -2.62 13.43
CA VAL A 302 -0.35 -1.37 14.00
C VAL A 302 0.42 -1.04 15.28
N GLY A 303 1.11 0.10 15.30
CA GLY A 303 1.87 0.57 16.47
C GLY A 303 3.31 0.04 16.55
N GLY A 304 3.91 0.15 17.75
CA GLY A 304 5.29 -0.29 18.05
C GLY A 304 6.42 0.61 17.53
N ARG A 305 7.61 0.49 18.14
CA ARG A 305 8.82 1.25 17.76
C ARG A 305 9.62 0.49 16.69
N PHE A 306 9.04 0.31 15.50
CA PHE A 306 9.68 -0.46 14.42
C PHE A 306 10.48 0.37 13.43
N LYS A 307 10.17 1.67 13.30
CA LYS A 307 10.93 2.59 12.44
C LYS A 307 12.20 3.02 13.17
N LYS A 308 13.35 2.64 12.61
CA LYS A 308 14.66 3.20 12.98
C LYS A 308 14.52 4.71 13.15
N LYS A 309 14.88 5.25 14.31
CA LYS A 309 15.54 6.56 14.31
C LYS A 309 16.83 6.31 13.55
N ALA A 310 17.00 6.96 12.40
CA ALA A 310 18.33 7.08 11.82
C ALA A 310 19.20 7.71 12.92
N ILE A 311 20.11 6.92 13.49
CA ILE A 311 21.23 7.44 14.26
C ILE A 311 22.32 7.63 13.21
N HIS A 312 22.30 8.79 12.56
CA HIS A 312 23.44 9.49 11.97
C HIS A 312 23.01 10.94 11.73
#